data_AF-A0A3B9MW72-F1
#
_entry.id   AF-A0A3B9MW72-F1
#
_cell.length_a   1.000
_cell.length_b   1.000
_cell.length_c   1.000
_cell.angle_alpha   90.00
_cell.angle_beta   90.00
_cell.angle_gamma   90.00
#
_symmetry.space_group_name_H-M   'P 1'
#
loop_
_entity.id
_entity.type
_entity.pdbx_description
1 polymer ?
#
loop_
_entity_poly.entity_id
_entity_poly.type
_entity_poly.pdbx_seq_one_letter_code
_entity_poly.pdbx_strand_id
1 'polypeptide(L)'
;MRARSITILICIGLLLTLCSCTIRSDKKISEDVLNNRKEAHEKYLKETYPGQEFTVKVWQEYGEDIGGAGLPDYEGYLIKEVVTDSEGNRFKVHGDREGEYYDDYKKVLDGWIEYDEKGDMVFKTDKDKNKE
;
A
#
# COMPACT_ATOMS: atom_id res chain seq x y z
N MET A 1 -39.49 -31.17 -13.28
CA MET A 1 -38.39 -30.22 -13.58
C MET A 1 -38.68 -28.79 -13.12
N ARG A 2 -39.05 -28.54 -11.85
CA ARG A 2 -39.30 -27.17 -11.33
C ARG A 2 -38.50 -26.80 -10.08
N ALA A 3 -37.91 -27.78 -9.39
CA ALA A 3 -37.15 -27.56 -8.15
C ALA A 3 -35.71 -27.05 -8.38
N ARG A 4 -35.08 -27.38 -9.52
CA ARG A 4 -33.66 -27.04 -9.79
C ARG A 4 -33.42 -25.55 -10.05
N SER A 5 -34.41 -24.82 -10.56
CA SER A 5 -34.29 -23.39 -10.86
C SER A 5 -34.37 -22.49 -9.62
N ILE A 6 -35.10 -22.93 -8.58
CA ILE A 6 -35.27 -22.18 -7.34
C ILE A 6 -34.00 -22.24 -6.49
N THR A 7 -33.33 -23.40 -6.44
CA THR A 7 -32.06 -23.57 -5.70
C THR A 7 -30.94 -22.70 -6.27
N ILE A 8 -30.86 -22.58 -7.61
CA ILE A 8 -29.85 -21.73 -8.27
C ILE A 8 -30.09 -20.24 -7.96
N LEU A 9 -31.35 -19.78 -7.98
CA LEU A 9 -31.70 -18.39 -7.65
C LEU A 9 -31.41 -18.05 -6.18
N ILE A 10 -31.65 -18.99 -5.24
CA ILE A 10 -31.29 -18.83 -3.83
C ILE A 10 -29.77 -18.78 -3.65
N CYS A 11 -29.01 -19.62 -4.36
CA CYS A 11 -27.56 -19.59 -4.33
C CYS A 11 -26.98 -18.29 -4.93
N ILE A 12 -27.57 -17.75 -6.00
CA ILE A 12 -27.17 -16.45 -6.58
C ILE A 12 -27.52 -15.30 -5.62
N GLY A 13 -28.70 -15.33 -4.99
CA GLY A 13 -29.10 -14.33 -3.98
C GLY A 13 -28.19 -14.35 -2.75
N LEU A 14 -27.80 -15.53 -2.27
CA LEU A 14 -26.83 -15.68 -1.18
C LEU A 14 -25.41 -15.25 -1.58
N LEU A 15 -24.99 -15.52 -2.82
CA LEU A 15 -23.71 -15.04 -3.36
C LEU A 15 -23.65 -13.51 -3.43
N LEU A 16 -24.75 -12.86 -3.85
CA LEU A 16 -24.82 -11.40 -3.92
C LEU A 16 -24.79 -10.75 -2.52
N THR A 17 -25.28 -11.42 -1.48
CA THR A 17 -25.19 -10.91 -0.09
C THR A 17 -23.82 -11.12 0.57
N LEU A 18 -22.96 -11.97 0.00
CA LEU A 18 -21.58 -12.21 0.49
C LEU A 18 -20.55 -11.26 -0.14
N CYS A 19 -20.95 -10.43 -1.11
CA CYS A 19 -20.02 -9.79 -2.03
C CYS A 19 -19.65 -8.33 -1.75
N SER A 20 -20.15 -7.63 -0.73
CA SER A 20 -19.79 -6.20 -0.58
C SER A 20 -19.97 -5.68 0.85
N CYS A 21 -19.15 -6.13 1.80
CA CYS A 21 -19.00 -5.39 3.05
C CYS A 21 -17.76 -4.50 2.94
N THR A 22 -17.87 -3.34 2.29
CA THR A 22 -16.83 -2.30 2.39
C THR A 22 -16.95 -1.65 3.77
N ILE A 23 -15.91 -1.75 4.58
CA ILE A 23 -15.83 -1.02 5.86
C ILE A 23 -15.50 0.43 5.53
N ARG A 24 -16.42 1.34 5.84
CA ARG A 24 -16.24 2.79 5.64
C ARG A 24 -15.89 3.49 6.94
N SER A 25 -14.90 4.38 6.90
CA SER A 25 -14.56 5.23 8.04
C SER A 25 -14.00 6.58 7.62
N ASP A 26 -14.63 7.66 8.08
CA ASP A 26 -14.12 9.02 7.92
C ASP A 26 -13.18 9.45 9.06
N LYS A 27 -12.79 8.50 9.92
CA LYS A 27 -11.90 8.78 11.04
C LYS A 27 -10.48 8.99 10.52
N LYS A 28 -9.99 10.23 10.63
CA LYS A 28 -8.58 10.55 10.38
C LYS A 28 -7.66 9.80 11.33
N ILE A 29 -6.52 9.39 10.78
CA ILE A 29 -5.38 8.91 11.56
C ILE A 29 -4.79 10.11 12.32
N SER A 30 -4.42 9.92 13.58
CA SER A 30 -3.84 11.00 14.37
C SER A 30 -2.47 11.40 13.83
N GLU A 31 -2.12 12.67 13.97
CA GLU A 31 -0.80 13.17 13.59
C GLU A 31 0.32 12.45 14.35
N ASP A 32 0.10 12.11 15.63
CA ASP A 32 1.04 11.33 16.43
C ASP A 32 1.37 9.98 15.78
N VAL A 33 0.37 9.29 15.20
CA VAL A 33 0.60 8.01 14.51
C VAL A 33 1.44 8.20 13.26
N LEU A 34 1.18 9.26 12.49
CA LEU A 34 1.96 9.57 11.28
C LEU A 34 3.40 9.97 11.62
N ASN A 35 3.58 10.80 12.65
CA ASN A 35 4.89 11.25 13.12
C ASN A 35 5.72 10.09 13.70
N ASN A 36 5.13 9.26 14.57
CA ASN A 36 5.81 8.09 15.11
C ASN A 36 6.26 7.13 14.01
N ARG A 37 5.43 6.92 12.98
CA ARG A 37 5.80 6.08 11.84
C ARG A 37 6.93 6.70 11.01
N LYS A 38 6.89 8.01 10.77
CA LYS A 38 7.97 8.75 10.11
C LYS A 38 9.29 8.62 10.86
N GLU A 39 9.29 8.88 12.17
CA GLU A 39 10.49 8.80 13.01
C GLU A 39 11.07 7.37 13.04
N ALA A 40 10.22 6.35 13.06
CA ALA A 40 10.65 4.96 13.01
C ALA A 40 11.37 4.64 11.68
N HIS A 41 10.83 5.08 10.56
CA HIS A 41 11.46 4.92 9.24
C HIS A 41 12.78 5.70 9.15
N GLU A 42 12.82 6.94 9.61
CA GLU A 42 14.05 7.75 9.62
C GLU A 42 15.15 7.09 10.46
N LYS A 43 14.79 6.55 11.63
CA LYS A 43 15.72 5.82 12.49
C LYS A 43 16.25 4.56 11.80
N TYR A 44 15.35 3.76 11.23
CA TYR A 44 15.72 2.56 10.48
C TYR A 44 16.70 2.86 9.34
N LEU A 45 16.40 3.87 8.53
CA LEU A 45 17.24 4.25 7.39
C LEU A 45 18.61 4.74 7.83
N LYS A 46 18.69 5.51 8.92
CA LYS A 46 19.95 5.99 9.47
C LYS A 46 20.82 4.85 10.00
N GLU A 47 20.22 3.84 10.61
CA GLU A 47 20.92 2.67 11.12
C GLU A 47 21.38 1.74 9.98
N THR A 48 20.55 1.58 8.94
CA THR A 48 20.81 0.68 7.80
C THR A 48 21.79 1.29 6.79
N TYR A 49 21.72 2.60 6.57
CA TYR A 49 22.47 3.33 5.56
C TYR A 49 23.12 4.61 6.14
N PRO A 50 24.09 4.50 7.06
CA PRO A 50 24.60 5.63 7.88
C PRO A 50 25.31 6.76 7.12
N GLY A 51 25.53 6.62 5.81
CA GLY A 51 26.15 7.63 4.95
C GLY A 51 25.24 8.14 3.82
N GLN A 52 23.96 7.79 3.84
CA GLN A 52 23.00 8.22 2.83
C GLN A 52 21.95 9.14 3.44
N GLU A 53 21.54 10.13 2.66
CA GLU A 53 20.47 11.05 3.03
C GLU A 53 19.17 10.62 2.37
N PHE A 54 18.11 10.55 3.16
CA PHE A 54 16.77 10.22 2.68
C PHE A 54 15.77 11.26 3.17
N THR A 55 14.79 11.54 2.31
CA THR A 55 13.58 12.27 2.69
C THR A 55 12.46 11.27 2.91
N VAL A 56 11.98 11.16 4.14
CA VAL A 56 10.82 10.34 4.50
C VAL A 56 9.56 11.21 4.51
N LYS A 57 8.56 10.82 3.71
CA LYS A 57 7.22 11.42 3.73
C LYS A 57 6.22 10.38 4.18
N VAL A 58 5.45 10.71 5.21
CA VAL A 58 4.30 9.94 5.69
C VAL A 58 3.13 10.90 5.82
N TRP A 59 1.99 10.54 5.24
CA TRP A 59 0.76 11.33 5.28
C TRP A 59 -0.46 10.41 5.29
N GLN A 60 -1.64 11.02 5.32
CA GLN A 60 -2.90 10.30 5.13
C GLN A 60 -3.66 10.85 3.94
N GLU A 61 -4.28 9.96 3.17
CA GLU A 61 -5.15 10.31 2.04
C GLU A 61 -6.45 9.49 2.17
N TYR A 62 -7.58 10.11 1.85
CA TYR A 62 -8.85 9.39 1.81
C TYR A 62 -8.88 8.55 0.53
N GLY A 63 -9.10 7.25 0.66
CA GLY A 63 -9.11 6.33 -0.46
C GLY A 63 -9.72 4.98 -0.12
N GLU A 64 -9.67 4.11 -1.11
CA GLU A 64 -10.15 2.74 -1.01
C GLU A 64 -8.94 1.79 -1.02
N ASP A 65 -8.92 0.86 -0.08
CA ASP A 65 -7.98 -0.24 0.02
C ASP A 65 -8.76 -1.55 -0.22
N ILE A 66 -8.44 -2.21 -1.33
CA ILE A 66 -9.10 -3.45 -1.72
C ILE A 66 -8.57 -4.55 -0.80
N GLY A 67 -9.48 -5.16 -0.06
CA GLY A 67 -9.13 -6.23 0.87
C GLY A 67 -8.49 -7.40 0.13
N GLY A 68 -7.44 -7.97 0.71
CA GLY A 68 -6.93 -9.27 0.25
C GLY A 68 -8.01 -10.35 0.34
N ALA A 69 -7.78 -11.51 -0.29
CA ALA A 69 -8.75 -12.60 -0.31
C ALA A 69 -9.28 -12.96 1.10
N GLY A 70 -10.59 -12.75 1.33
CA GLY A 70 -11.24 -13.03 2.61
C GLY A 70 -11.28 -11.86 3.60
N LEU A 71 -10.76 -10.70 3.23
CA LEU A 71 -10.90 -9.45 3.98
C LEU A 71 -11.90 -8.51 3.29
N PRO A 72 -12.70 -7.76 4.06
CA PRO A 72 -13.55 -6.72 3.50
C PRO A 72 -12.69 -5.61 2.88
N ASP A 73 -13.18 -5.01 1.80
CA ASP A 73 -12.64 -3.75 1.29
C ASP A 73 -12.77 -2.67 2.38
N TYR A 74 -11.86 -1.71 2.37
CA TYR A 74 -11.86 -0.60 3.31
C TYR A 74 -11.85 0.73 2.56
N GLU A 75 -12.72 1.65 2.94
CA GLU A 75 -12.75 3.01 2.40
C GLU A 75 -12.62 4.00 3.57
N GLY A 76 -11.57 4.81 3.54
CA GLY A 76 -11.27 5.74 4.62
C GLY A 76 -9.89 6.39 4.49
N TYR A 77 -9.40 6.97 5.58
CA TYR A 77 -8.05 7.55 5.61
C TYR A 77 -6.99 6.45 5.67
N LEU A 78 -6.17 6.37 4.64
CA LEU A 78 -5.06 5.43 4.49
C LEU A 78 -3.74 6.12 4.79
N ILE A 79 -2.83 5.42 5.47
CA ILE A 79 -1.44 5.88 5.58
C ILE A 79 -0.79 5.73 4.21
N LYS A 80 -0.23 6.82 3.71
CA LYS A 80 0.62 6.86 2.53
C LYS A 80 2.04 7.21 2.94
N GLU A 81 3.01 6.60 2.28
CA GLU A 81 4.41 6.78 2.60
C GLU A 81 5.30 6.57 1.38
N VAL A 82 6.34 7.40 1.28
CA VAL A 82 7.42 7.27 0.30
C VAL A 82 8.72 7.78 0.89
N VAL A 83 9.80 7.09 0.59
CA VAL A 83 11.17 7.50 0.89
C VAL A 83 11.83 7.90 -0.42
N THR A 84 12.56 9.01 -0.42
CA THR A 84 13.31 9.49 -1.59
C THR A 84 14.77 9.70 -1.22
N ASP A 85 15.69 9.14 -2.00
CA ASP A 85 17.13 9.41 -1.85
C ASP A 85 17.55 10.75 -2.50
N SER A 86 18.83 11.09 -2.42
CA SER A 86 19.39 12.32 -3.01
C SER A 86 19.40 12.32 -4.55
N GLU A 87 19.31 11.15 -5.19
CA GLU A 87 19.27 11.00 -6.65
C GLU A 87 17.83 11.04 -7.20
N GLY A 88 16.83 11.03 -6.30
CA GLY A 88 15.41 11.06 -6.64
C GLY A 88 14.78 9.68 -6.78
N ASN A 89 15.50 8.60 -6.45
CA ASN A 89 14.94 7.25 -6.41
C ASN A 89 13.94 7.14 -5.26
N ARG A 90 12.78 6.57 -5.54
CA ARG A 90 11.67 6.43 -4.59
C ARG A 90 11.46 4.98 -4.22
N PHE A 91 11.31 4.72 -2.92
CA PHE A 91 11.08 3.37 -2.39
C PHE A 91 10.21 3.40 -1.13
N LYS A 92 9.84 2.21 -0.64
CA LYS A 92 9.09 2.03 0.61
C LYS A 92 9.93 1.32 1.66
N VAL A 93 9.66 1.71 2.91
CA VAL A 93 10.10 1.00 4.10
C VAL A 93 8.86 0.31 4.67
N HIS A 94 9.00 -0.98 4.93
CA HIS A 94 7.95 -1.85 5.45
C HIS A 94 8.31 -2.21 6.89
N GLY A 95 7.39 -2.00 7.81
CA GLY A 95 7.51 -2.45 9.20
C GLY A 95 6.48 -3.53 9.48
N ASP A 96 6.89 -4.64 10.09
CA ASP A 96 5.95 -5.63 10.60
C ASP A 96 5.44 -5.27 12.02
N ARG A 97 4.57 -6.11 12.57
CA ARG A 97 4.03 -5.92 13.93
C ARG A 97 5.05 -6.24 15.03
N GLU A 98 6.14 -6.94 14.70
CA GLU A 98 7.20 -7.34 15.63
C GLU A 98 8.31 -6.27 15.72
N GLY A 99 8.24 -5.25 14.86
CA GLY A 99 9.19 -4.14 14.82
C GLY A 99 10.38 -4.40 13.91
N GLU A 100 10.33 -5.46 13.10
CA GLU A 100 11.31 -5.68 12.04
C GLU A 100 10.97 -4.78 10.84
N TYR A 101 11.99 -4.10 10.35
CA TYR A 101 11.90 -3.22 9.20
C TYR A 101 12.73 -3.79 8.04
N TYR A 102 12.16 -3.73 6.85
CA TYR A 102 12.84 -4.01 5.59
C TYR A 102 12.45 -2.96 4.57
N ASP A 103 13.22 -2.83 3.50
CA ASP A 103 12.97 -1.85 2.46
C ASP A 103 13.10 -2.43 1.06
N ASP A 104 12.66 -1.63 0.10
CA ASP A 104 12.70 -1.91 -1.32
C ASP A 104 13.86 -1.23 -2.05
N TYR A 105 14.75 -0.53 -1.34
CA TYR A 105 15.75 0.36 -1.92
C TYR A 105 16.66 -0.37 -2.91
N LYS A 106 17.19 -1.53 -2.54
CA LYS A 106 18.04 -2.32 -3.43
C LYS A 106 17.29 -2.76 -4.69
N LYS A 107 16.01 -3.13 -4.59
CA LYS A 107 15.18 -3.51 -5.74
C LYS A 107 14.95 -2.33 -6.69
N VAL A 108 14.81 -1.12 -6.15
CA VAL A 108 14.70 0.12 -6.93
C VAL A 108 16.01 0.43 -7.64
N LEU A 109 17.15 0.37 -6.93
CA LEU A 109 18.48 0.58 -7.53
C LEU A 109 18.80 -0.43 -8.64
N ASP A 110 18.32 -1.67 -8.48
CA ASP A 110 18.48 -2.74 -9.46
C ASP A 110 17.41 -2.69 -10.58
N GLY A 111 16.49 -1.72 -10.55
CA GLY A 111 15.48 -1.49 -11.59
C GLY A 111 14.33 -2.50 -11.63
N TRP A 112 14.11 -3.28 -10.57
CA TRP A 112 13.03 -4.28 -10.50
C TRP A 112 11.66 -3.65 -10.29
N ILE A 113 11.62 -2.56 -9.54
CA ILE A 113 10.40 -1.85 -9.16
C ILE A 113 10.67 -0.35 -9.15
N GLU A 114 9.61 0.41 -9.31
CA GLU A 114 9.64 1.87 -9.29
C GLU A 114 8.42 2.35 -8.50
N TYR A 115 8.59 3.47 -7.81
CA TYR A 115 7.52 4.10 -7.06
C TYR A 115 7.31 5.53 -7.56
N ASP A 116 6.06 5.95 -7.63
CA ASP A 116 5.71 7.34 -7.92
C ASP A 116 5.85 8.25 -6.68
N GLU A 117 5.50 9.52 -6.82
CA GLU A 117 5.52 10.49 -5.72
C GLU A 117 4.52 10.21 -4.60
N LYS A 118 3.52 9.36 -4.86
CA LYS A 118 2.52 8.92 -3.88
C LYS A 118 2.96 7.66 -3.14
N GLY A 119 4.08 7.06 -3.54
CA GLY A 119 4.56 5.79 -2.99
C GLY A 119 3.77 4.58 -3.50
N ASP A 120 3.11 4.71 -4.65
CA ASP A 120 2.43 3.62 -5.33
C ASP A 120 3.40 3.00 -6.36
N MET A 121 3.40 1.66 -6.48
CA MET A 121 4.29 0.94 -7.38
C MET A 121 3.88 1.18 -8.84
N VAL A 122 4.82 1.59 -9.68
CA VAL A 122 4.59 1.86 -11.09
C VAL A 122 4.84 0.60 -11.91
N PHE A 123 3.79 0.06 -12.53
CA PHE A 123 3.91 -1.04 -13.48
C PHE A 123 4.26 -0.49 -14.86
N LYS A 124 5.56 -0.47 -15.20
CA LYS A 124 6.00 -0.17 -16.57
C LYS A 124 5.59 -1.30 -17.50
N THR A 125 4.81 -0.99 -18.53
CA THR A 125 4.50 -1.96 -19.59
C THR A 125 5.66 -1.97 -20.59
N ASP A 126 5.89 -3.08 -21.31
CA ASP A 126 6.99 -3.19 -22.28
C ASP A 126 6.96 -2.13 -23.40
N LYS A 127 5.84 -1.42 -23.57
CA LYS A 127 5.71 -0.29 -24.50
C LYS A 127 6.49 0.96 -24.08
N ASP A 128 6.79 1.10 -22.79
CA ASP A 128 7.46 2.28 -22.23
C ASP A 128 9.00 2.14 -22.28
N LYS A 129 9.52 0.93 -22.51
CA LYS A 129 10.97 0.65 -22.61
C LYS A 129 11.60 0.98 -23.97
N ASN A 130 10.79 1.23 -25.01
CA ASN A 130 11.25 1.44 -26.39
C ASN A 130 11.14 2.91 -26.85
N LYS A 131 11.13 3.87 -25.92
CA LYS A 131 11.03 5.30 -26.23
C LYS A 131 12.28 6.12 -25.86
N GLU A 132 13.37 5.47 -25.45
CA GLU A 132 14.69 6.12 -25.32
C GLU A 132 15.56 5.87 -26.56
#